data_AF-A0A7S4EV34-F1
#
_entry.id   AF-A0A7S4EV34-F1
#
_cell.length_a   1.000
_cell.length_b   1.000
_cell.length_c   1.000
_cell.angle_alpha   90.00
_cell.angle_beta   90.00
_cell.angle_gamma   90.00
#
_symmetry.space_group_name_H-M   'P 1'
#
loop_
_entity.id
_entity.type
_entity.pdbx_description
1 polymer ?
#
loop_
_entity_poly.entity_id
_entity_poly.type
_entity_poly.pdbx_seq_one_letter_code
_entity_poly.pdbx_strand_id
1 'polypeptide(L)'
;GRLFACLSQPPRLGPVHERGYAAIGFCVLRGDGRRRLLHAPHTAMLGASPITDARDVSLSITLPPSELHAPHVLVPYTFEPGEQGPFKLSVWSSAPFEVSPLSHANEWQHVCVDGAWDASSGGVPNAGNDYWRNPQWELAPTPHVVCLRIILELHPAPAAAEASDVAIGCLLLRGDAGSDSAGGIQLDDVLAQAGFAMAVQVSCNLTLPASTKPRRLLVCTFHPGQQARCAPPCFHA
;
A
#
# COMPACT_ATOMS: atom_id res chain seq x y z
N GLY A 1 -21.29 -2.77 17.66
CA GLY A 1 -22.58 -3.50 17.74
C GLY A 1 -22.44 -4.89 17.15
N ARG A 2 -23.42 -5.77 17.33
CA ARG A 2 -23.40 -7.10 16.71
C ARG A 2 -23.79 -6.96 15.24
N LEU A 3 -22.95 -7.47 14.35
CA LEU A 3 -23.13 -7.46 12.91
C LEU A 3 -23.19 -8.89 12.39
N PHE A 4 -24.12 -9.14 11.48
CA PHE A 4 -24.20 -10.34 10.68
C PHE A 4 -24.04 -9.93 9.22
N ALA A 5 -23.13 -10.55 8.48
CA ALA A 5 -22.96 -10.32 7.05
C ALA A 5 -23.02 -11.64 6.29
N CYS A 6 -23.60 -11.60 5.10
CA CYS A 6 -23.71 -12.72 4.19
C CYS A 6 -23.29 -12.28 2.78
N LEU A 7 -22.35 -13.00 2.19
CA LEU A 7 -21.96 -12.86 0.80
C LEU A 7 -22.57 -14.01 0.01
N SER A 8 -23.26 -13.68 -1.07
CA SER A 8 -23.96 -14.64 -1.92
C SER A 8 -23.58 -14.44 -3.38
N GLN A 9 -23.58 -15.52 -4.16
CA GLN A 9 -23.29 -15.51 -5.59
C GLN A 9 -24.31 -16.37 -6.35
N PRO A 10 -24.59 -16.08 -7.63
CA PRO A 10 -25.28 -17.03 -8.48
C PRO A 10 -24.34 -18.19 -8.87
N PRO A 11 -24.89 -19.34 -9.31
CA PRO A 11 -24.08 -20.40 -9.89
C PRO A 11 -23.35 -19.91 -11.14
N ARG A 12 -22.18 -20.47 -11.43
CA ARG A 12 -21.44 -20.18 -12.66
C ARG A 12 -22.29 -20.55 -13.87
N LEU A 13 -22.18 -19.74 -14.92
CA LEU A 13 -22.81 -20.04 -16.20
C LEU A 13 -22.13 -21.28 -16.81
N GLY A 14 -22.92 -22.31 -17.08
CA GLY A 14 -22.45 -23.57 -17.63
C GLY A 14 -23.61 -24.57 -17.79
N PRO A 15 -23.35 -25.75 -18.38
CA PRO A 15 -24.29 -26.87 -18.40
C PRO A 15 -24.86 -27.15 -17.00
N VAL A 16 -26.12 -27.60 -16.91
CA VAL A 16 -26.82 -27.81 -15.63
C VAL A 16 -26.06 -28.77 -14.70
N HIS A 17 -25.30 -29.70 -15.26
CA HIS A 17 -24.48 -30.68 -14.54
C HIS A 17 -23.11 -30.16 -14.08
N GLU A 18 -22.73 -28.94 -14.51
CA GLU A 18 -21.46 -28.27 -14.20
C GLU A 18 -21.68 -26.98 -13.40
N ARG A 19 -22.88 -26.77 -12.83
CA ARG A 19 -23.16 -25.61 -11.99
C ARG A 19 -22.37 -25.65 -10.68
N GLY A 20 -21.14 -25.19 -10.73
CA GLY A 20 -20.30 -24.89 -9.59
C GLY A 20 -20.47 -23.44 -9.12
N TYR A 21 -19.92 -23.15 -7.96
CA TYR A 21 -19.76 -21.81 -7.43
C TYR A 21 -18.27 -21.46 -7.37
N ALA A 22 -17.94 -20.17 -7.42
CA ALA A 22 -16.57 -19.76 -7.09
C ALA A 22 -16.31 -20.01 -5.60
N ALA A 23 -15.07 -20.31 -5.22
CA ALA A 23 -14.71 -20.28 -3.81
C ALA A 23 -14.69 -18.80 -3.35
N ILE A 24 -15.67 -18.40 -2.54
CA ILE A 24 -15.86 -17.01 -2.09
C ILE A 24 -15.63 -16.87 -0.59
N GLY A 25 -15.20 -15.69 -0.20
CA GLY A 25 -15.09 -15.26 1.19
C GLY A 25 -15.23 -13.74 1.29
N PHE A 26 -15.28 -13.25 2.52
CA PHE A 26 -15.10 -11.83 2.77
C PHE A 26 -14.42 -11.61 4.12
N CYS A 27 -13.78 -10.46 4.27
CA CYS A 27 -13.24 -10.02 5.56
C CYS A 27 -13.79 -8.65 5.96
N VAL A 28 -13.73 -8.40 7.27
CA VAL A 28 -14.03 -7.12 7.89
C VAL A 28 -12.73 -6.55 8.41
N LEU A 29 -12.40 -5.35 7.95
CA LEU A 29 -11.18 -4.63 8.29
C LEU A 29 -11.53 -3.35 9.04
N ARG A 30 -10.67 -2.94 9.96
CA ARG A 30 -10.66 -1.56 10.46
C ARG A 30 -10.28 -0.64 9.31
N GLY A 31 -11.09 0.40 9.07
CA GLY A 31 -10.74 1.42 8.09
C GLY A 31 -9.63 2.35 8.60
N ASP A 32 -8.90 2.93 7.66
CA ASP A 32 -7.91 3.99 7.88
C ASP A 32 -8.32 5.31 7.18
N GLY A 33 -9.55 5.36 6.67
CA GLY A 33 -10.06 6.39 5.77
C GLY A 33 -11.34 5.95 5.07
N ARG A 34 -11.93 6.83 4.26
CA ARG A 34 -13.04 6.49 3.34
C ARG A 34 -12.53 6.17 1.93
N ARG A 35 -11.52 5.30 1.85
CA ARG A 35 -10.82 4.89 0.61
C ARG A 35 -10.46 3.41 0.65
N ARG A 36 -10.08 2.84 -0.50
CA ARG A 36 -9.64 1.44 -0.57
C ARG A 36 -8.34 1.23 0.19
N LEU A 37 -8.22 0.13 0.91
CA LEU A 37 -7.00 -0.21 1.65
C LEU A 37 -5.94 -0.75 0.67
N LEU A 38 -4.77 -0.13 0.61
CA LEU A 38 -3.63 -0.63 -0.19
C LEU A 38 -2.87 -1.76 0.51
N HIS A 39 -2.95 -1.78 1.82
CA HIS A 39 -2.37 -2.82 2.65
C HIS A 39 -3.21 -2.95 3.91
N ALA A 40 -3.70 -4.16 4.15
CA ALA A 40 -4.40 -4.51 5.36
C ALA A 40 -3.46 -5.38 6.20
N PRO A 41 -2.77 -4.82 7.21
CA PRO A 41 -2.00 -5.65 8.12
C PRO A 41 -2.95 -6.60 8.87
N HIS A 42 -2.44 -7.75 9.33
CA HIS A 42 -3.26 -8.72 10.05
C HIS A 42 -3.94 -8.12 11.29
N THR A 43 -3.34 -7.08 11.89
CA THR A 43 -3.91 -6.34 13.03
C THR A 43 -5.12 -5.47 12.68
N ALA A 44 -5.31 -5.13 11.41
CA ALA A 44 -6.49 -4.44 10.92
C ALA A 44 -7.68 -5.40 10.69
N MET A 45 -7.43 -6.71 10.60
CA MET A 45 -8.49 -7.70 10.40
C MET A 45 -9.28 -7.92 11.68
N LEU A 46 -10.57 -7.62 11.62
CA LEU A 46 -11.50 -7.82 12.73
C LEU A 46 -12.14 -9.20 12.66
N GLY A 47 -12.35 -9.72 11.46
CA GLY A 47 -12.81 -11.09 11.22
C GLY A 47 -12.92 -11.42 9.75
N ALA A 48 -13.08 -12.70 9.43
CA ALA A 48 -13.29 -13.20 8.08
C ALA A 48 -14.31 -14.34 8.09
N SER A 49 -15.10 -14.45 7.03
CA SER A 49 -15.91 -15.64 6.80
C SER A 49 -15.00 -16.82 6.44
N PRO A 50 -15.49 -18.06 6.55
CA PRO A 50 -14.90 -19.18 5.81
C PRO A 50 -14.84 -18.86 4.31
N ILE A 51 -13.91 -19.49 3.62
CA ILE A 51 -13.81 -19.48 2.16
C ILE A 51 -14.35 -20.82 1.67
N THR A 52 -15.43 -20.81 0.88
CA THR A 52 -16.04 -22.04 0.37
C THR A 52 -16.61 -21.83 -1.03
N ASP A 53 -16.73 -22.92 -1.79
CA ASP A 53 -17.44 -23.00 -3.07
C ASP A 53 -18.96 -23.18 -2.89
N ALA A 54 -19.52 -22.53 -1.87
CA ALA A 54 -20.95 -22.50 -1.62
C ALA A 54 -21.60 -21.29 -2.28
N ARG A 55 -22.93 -21.36 -2.41
CA ARG A 55 -23.75 -20.22 -2.84
C ARG A 55 -23.60 -19.02 -1.90
N ASP A 56 -23.54 -19.29 -0.59
CA ASP A 56 -23.60 -18.29 0.47
C ASP A 56 -22.50 -18.58 1.51
N VAL A 57 -21.81 -17.53 1.96
CA VAL A 57 -20.91 -17.55 3.12
C VAL A 57 -21.27 -16.43 4.08
N SER A 58 -21.10 -16.64 5.38
CA SER A 58 -21.53 -15.66 6.38
C SER A 58 -20.56 -15.51 7.55
N LEU A 59 -20.68 -14.37 8.24
CA LEU A 59 -19.90 -14.02 9.42
C LEU A 59 -20.82 -13.30 10.43
N SER A 60 -20.79 -13.75 11.69
CA SER A 60 -21.34 -13.03 12.83
C SER A 60 -20.20 -12.48 13.67
N ILE A 61 -20.16 -11.17 13.89
CA ILE A 61 -19.08 -10.49 14.61
C ILE A 61 -19.60 -9.33 15.45
N THR A 62 -18.97 -9.07 16.60
CA THR A 62 -19.19 -7.82 17.34
C THR A 62 -18.12 -6.81 16.95
N LEU A 63 -18.53 -5.71 16.32
CA LEU A 63 -17.60 -4.65 15.94
C LEU A 63 -17.53 -3.56 17.02
N PRO A 64 -16.33 -2.98 17.26
CA PRO A 64 -16.24 -1.71 17.99
C PRO A 64 -16.96 -0.60 17.19
N PRO A 65 -17.29 0.55 17.81
CA PRO A 65 -17.66 1.74 17.06
C PRO A 65 -16.53 2.16 16.10
N SER A 66 -16.88 2.52 14.87
CA SER A 66 -15.93 3.18 13.95
C SER A 66 -16.04 4.69 14.04
N GLU A 67 -14.96 5.38 13.69
CA GLU A 67 -14.97 6.83 13.50
C GLU A 67 -15.61 7.20 12.16
N LEU A 68 -16.19 8.41 12.06
CA LEU A 68 -16.86 8.89 10.84
C LEU A 68 -15.92 8.90 9.62
N HIS A 69 -14.64 9.17 9.84
CA HIS A 69 -13.62 9.26 8.80
C HIS A 69 -12.90 7.93 8.54
N ALA A 70 -13.12 6.92 9.38
CA ALA A 70 -12.49 5.61 9.28
C ALA A 70 -13.53 4.48 9.54
N PRO A 71 -14.56 4.37 8.67
CA PRO A 71 -15.56 3.31 8.77
C PRO A 71 -14.90 1.94 8.57
N HIS A 72 -15.51 0.89 9.14
CA HIS A 72 -15.10 -0.49 8.83
C HIS A 72 -15.22 -0.77 7.33
N VAL A 73 -14.30 -1.57 6.80
CA VAL A 73 -14.26 -1.94 5.38
C VAL A 73 -14.62 -3.42 5.25
N LEU A 74 -15.58 -3.71 4.38
CA LEU A 74 -15.93 -5.07 3.98
C LEU A 74 -15.30 -5.36 2.62
N VAL A 75 -14.49 -6.42 2.55
CA VAL A 75 -13.81 -6.83 1.31
C VAL A 75 -14.33 -8.20 0.91
N PRO A 76 -15.27 -8.30 -0.04
CA PRO A 76 -15.61 -9.57 -0.67
C PRO A 76 -14.51 -9.97 -1.65
N TYR A 77 -14.20 -11.27 -1.72
CA TYR A 77 -13.16 -11.80 -2.59
C TYR A 77 -13.45 -13.24 -3.02
N THR A 78 -12.81 -13.65 -4.11
CA THR A 78 -12.66 -15.05 -4.51
C THR A 78 -11.35 -15.61 -3.96
N PHE A 79 -11.25 -16.92 -3.87
CA PHE A 79 -10.01 -17.59 -3.47
C PHE A 79 -8.93 -17.44 -4.56
N GLU A 80 -9.31 -17.74 -5.81
CA GLU A 80 -8.40 -17.62 -6.94
C GLU A 80 -8.43 -16.19 -7.53
N PRO A 81 -7.26 -15.62 -7.85
CA PRO A 81 -7.18 -14.35 -8.57
C PRO A 81 -7.81 -14.43 -9.97
N GLY A 82 -8.39 -13.33 -10.42
CA GLY A 82 -8.94 -13.19 -11.78
C GLY A 82 -10.31 -13.84 -11.99
N GLU A 83 -10.87 -14.50 -10.98
CA GLU A 83 -12.25 -14.98 -11.04
C GLU A 83 -13.24 -13.81 -11.10
N GLN A 84 -14.20 -13.90 -12.01
CA GLN A 84 -15.20 -12.87 -12.24
C GLN A 84 -16.60 -13.44 -12.05
N GLY A 85 -17.47 -12.65 -11.42
CA GLY A 85 -18.86 -13.01 -11.24
C GLY A 85 -19.61 -11.97 -10.42
N PRO A 86 -20.93 -11.83 -10.62
CA PRO A 86 -21.74 -10.97 -9.77
C PRO A 86 -21.87 -11.59 -8.37
N PHE A 87 -22.04 -10.73 -7.37
CA PHE A 87 -22.31 -11.14 -6.00
C PHE A 87 -23.32 -10.19 -5.35
N LYS A 88 -23.87 -10.60 -4.21
CA LYS A 88 -24.67 -9.76 -3.32
C LYS A 88 -24.16 -9.89 -1.89
N LEU A 89 -23.74 -8.77 -1.33
CA LEU A 89 -23.40 -8.62 0.08
C LEU A 89 -24.60 -8.05 0.85
N SER A 90 -25.07 -8.79 1.84
CA SER A 90 -26.16 -8.37 2.72
C SER A 90 -25.63 -8.25 4.15
N VAL A 91 -25.97 -7.16 4.83
CA VAL A 91 -25.47 -6.84 6.17
C VAL A 91 -26.65 -6.50 7.07
N TRP A 92 -26.61 -7.01 8.29
CA TRP A 92 -27.58 -6.75 9.35
C TRP A 92 -26.84 -6.37 10.62
N SER A 93 -27.41 -5.47 11.39
CA SER A 93 -26.80 -4.96 12.62
C SER A 93 -27.85 -4.81 13.71
N SER A 94 -27.42 -5.02 14.96
CA SER A 94 -28.23 -4.73 16.15
C SER A 94 -28.33 -3.22 16.47
N ALA A 95 -27.68 -2.37 15.68
CA ALA A 95 -27.68 -0.91 15.82
C ALA A 95 -27.83 -0.25 14.43
N PRO A 96 -28.35 0.99 14.35
CA PRO A 96 -28.41 1.74 13.10
C PRO A 96 -27.02 1.83 12.44
N PHE A 97 -26.99 1.64 11.12
CA PHE A 97 -25.76 1.64 10.35
C PHE A 97 -26.04 2.03 8.90
N GLU A 98 -24.97 2.40 8.20
CA GLU A 98 -24.99 2.66 6.76
C GLU A 98 -23.93 1.77 6.11
N VAL A 99 -24.23 1.23 4.93
CA VAL A 99 -23.26 0.57 4.06
C VAL A 99 -23.30 1.28 2.72
N SER A 100 -22.17 1.85 2.33
CA SER A 100 -21.98 2.48 1.03
C SER A 100 -20.70 1.96 0.38
N PRO A 101 -20.67 1.83 -0.95
CA PRO A 101 -19.43 1.56 -1.66
C PRO A 101 -18.39 2.63 -1.34
N LEU A 102 -17.11 2.23 -1.27
CA LEU A 102 -16.03 3.19 -1.14
C LEU A 102 -16.00 4.08 -2.39
N SER A 103 -16.06 5.40 -2.19
CA SER A 103 -16.09 6.36 -3.28
C SER A 103 -14.76 6.42 -4.02
N HIS A 104 -14.82 6.41 -5.35
CA HIS A 104 -13.66 6.68 -6.21
C HIS A 104 -13.11 8.10 -6.03
N ALA A 105 -13.91 9.05 -5.54
CA ALA A 105 -13.48 10.43 -5.31
C ALA A 105 -12.39 10.54 -4.23
N ASN A 106 -12.29 9.55 -3.34
CA ASN A 106 -11.27 9.47 -2.31
C ASN A 106 -10.22 8.39 -2.63
N GLU A 107 -10.16 7.92 -3.88
CA GLU A 107 -9.24 6.85 -4.25
C GLU A 107 -7.81 7.38 -4.37
N TRP A 108 -6.86 6.47 -4.08
CA TRP A 108 -5.45 6.75 -4.14
C TRP A 108 -5.05 7.27 -5.51
N GLN A 109 -4.37 8.40 -5.54
CA GLN A 109 -3.68 8.85 -6.74
C GLN A 109 -2.42 8.01 -6.89
N HIS A 110 -2.19 7.45 -8.08
CA HIS A 110 -1.07 6.57 -8.35
C HIS A 110 -0.12 7.20 -9.36
N VAL A 111 1.15 7.34 -9.00
CA VAL A 111 2.21 7.84 -9.88
C VAL A 111 3.40 6.87 -9.83
N CYS A 112 3.97 6.61 -11.01
CA CYS A 112 5.12 5.73 -11.22
C CYS A 112 6.25 6.48 -11.95
N VAL A 113 7.49 6.43 -11.44
CA VAL A 113 8.67 7.05 -12.08
C VAL A 113 9.88 6.12 -12.14
N ASP A 114 10.45 5.83 -13.31
CA ASP A 114 11.59 4.90 -13.40
C ASP A 114 12.92 5.51 -12.92
N GLY A 115 13.82 4.67 -12.40
CA GLY A 115 15.17 5.07 -11.99
C GLY A 115 16.19 3.93 -12.02
N ALA A 116 17.46 4.28 -11.87
CA ALA A 116 18.55 3.31 -11.78
C ALA A 116 19.72 3.85 -10.95
N TRP A 117 20.37 2.96 -10.22
CA TRP A 117 21.70 3.16 -9.67
C TRP A 117 22.73 2.51 -10.58
N ASP A 118 23.83 3.21 -10.80
CA ASP A 118 24.98 2.78 -11.57
C ASP A 118 26.27 2.84 -10.72
N ALA A 119 27.41 2.56 -11.33
CA ALA A 119 28.71 2.57 -10.65
C ALA A 119 29.08 3.92 -10.02
N SER A 120 28.40 5.01 -10.39
CA SER A 120 28.61 6.36 -9.84
C SER A 120 27.69 6.70 -8.67
N SER A 121 26.73 5.82 -8.35
CA SER A 121 25.76 6.03 -7.27
C SER A 121 26.41 6.00 -5.89
N GLY A 122 25.94 6.90 -5.02
CA GLY A 122 26.63 7.27 -3.79
C GLY A 122 26.28 6.43 -2.55
N GLY A 123 25.33 5.51 -2.64
CA GLY A 123 24.88 4.72 -1.49
C GLY A 123 24.11 5.56 -0.45
N VAL A 124 23.89 5.01 0.75
CA VAL A 124 23.13 5.67 1.82
C VAL A 124 23.84 6.92 2.37
N PRO A 125 23.12 7.92 2.94
CA PRO A 125 23.73 9.12 3.54
C PRO A 125 24.57 8.91 4.81
N ASN A 126 25.62 8.10 4.73
CA ASN A 126 26.62 7.92 5.77
C ASN A 126 27.84 8.82 5.53
N ALA A 127 28.62 9.09 6.58
CA ALA A 127 29.86 9.83 6.45
C ALA A 127 30.81 9.17 5.43
N GLY A 128 31.29 9.94 4.46
CA GLY A 128 32.17 9.46 3.39
C GLY A 128 31.47 8.96 2.12
N ASN A 129 30.14 8.90 2.11
CA ASN A 129 29.37 8.52 0.92
C ASN A 129 28.90 9.75 0.10
N ASP A 130 29.02 9.66 -1.22
CA ASP A 130 28.57 10.69 -2.17
C ASP A 130 27.05 10.59 -2.48
N TYR A 131 26.21 10.42 -1.45
CA TYR A 131 24.77 10.09 -1.60
C TYR A 131 23.97 11.07 -2.48
N TRP A 132 24.43 12.31 -2.63
CA TRP A 132 23.83 13.32 -3.52
C TRP A 132 23.87 12.92 -5.01
N ARG A 133 24.69 11.94 -5.39
CA ARG A 133 24.75 11.37 -6.74
C ARG A 133 23.63 10.38 -7.04
N ASN A 134 22.90 9.93 -6.02
CA ASN A 134 21.79 9.01 -6.24
C ASN A 134 20.61 9.72 -6.94
N PRO A 135 19.74 8.96 -7.63
CA PRO A 135 18.50 9.48 -8.18
C PRO A 135 17.63 10.16 -7.10
N GLN A 136 17.07 11.31 -7.47
CA GLN A 136 16.25 12.14 -6.60
C GLN A 136 15.02 12.62 -7.39
N TRP A 137 13.87 12.62 -6.73
CA TRP A 137 12.63 13.19 -7.27
C TRP A 137 12.05 14.23 -6.33
N GLU A 138 11.33 15.18 -6.91
CA GLU A 138 10.59 16.17 -6.15
C GLU A 138 9.13 15.73 -6.00
N LEU A 139 8.64 15.74 -4.77
CA LEU A 139 7.23 15.65 -4.47
C LEU A 139 6.68 17.08 -4.38
N ALA A 140 5.71 17.38 -5.24
CA ALA A 140 5.10 18.70 -5.32
C ALA A 140 4.51 19.16 -3.96
N PRO A 141 4.37 20.48 -3.74
CA PRO A 141 3.69 21.02 -2.58
C PRO A 141 2.32 20.37 -2.35
N THR A 142 2.03 20.01 -1.10
CA THR A 142 0.76 19.39 -0.69
C THR A 142 -0.05 20.42 0.09
N PRO A 143 -1.04 21.11 -0.48
CA PRO A 143 -1.78 22.19 0.21
C PRO A 143 -2.63 21.67 1.39
N HIS A 144 -2.83 20.36 1.46
CA HIS A 144 -3.55 19.68 2.53
C HIS A 144 -2.69 18.59 3.16
N VAL A 145 -3.12 18.08 4.31
CA VAL A 145 -2.57 16.86 4.88
C VAL A 145 -2.84 15.71 3.91
N VAL A 146 -1.81 14.95 3.56
CA VAL A 146 -1.95 13.79 2.67
C VAL A 146 -1.39 12.54 3.34
N CYS A 147 -2.07 11.41 3.20
CA CYS A 147 -1.47 10.13 3.52
C CYS A 147 -0.69 9.68 2.29
N LEU A 148 0.56 9.29 2.48
CA LEU A 148 1.43 8.85 1.41
C LEU A 148 1.93 7.44 1.70
N ARG A 149 1.83 6.56 0.70
CA ARG A 149 2.63 5.34 0.65
C ARG A 149 3.68 5.49 -0.44
N ILE A 150 4.93 5.21 -0.09
CA ILE A 150 6.04 5.13 -1.03
C ILE A 150 6.44 3.67 -1.09
N ILE A 151 6.48 3.14 -2.29
CA ILE A 151 7.04 1.82 -2.60
C ILE A 151 8.30 2.06 -3.40
N LEU A 152 9.37 1.30 -3.17
CA LEU A 152 10.55 1.26 -4.03
C LEU A 152 10.80 -0.21 -4.36
N GLU A 153 10.82 -0.54 -5.64
CA GLU A 153 10.90 -1.91 -6.13
C GLU A 153 12.07 -2.05 -7.12
N LEU A 154 12.72 -3.20 -7.19
CA LEU A 154 13.75 -3.52 -8.19
C LEU A 154 13.13 -4.02 -9.48
N HIS A 155 13.71 -3.65 -10.62
CA HIS A 155 13.25 -4.10 -11.94
C HIS A 155 14.38 -4.67 -12.81
N PRO A 156 14.19 -5.84 -13.47
CA PRO A 156 13.07 -6.75 -13.28
C PRO A 156 13.07 -7.29 -11.85
N ALA A 157 11.89 -7.58 -11.30
CA ALA A 157 11.81 -8.31 -10.05
C ALA A 157 12.52 -9.66 -10.26
N PRO A 158 13.49 -10.04 -9.39
CA PRO A 158 14.11 -11.34 -9.49
C PRO A 158 13.04 -12.42 -9.27
N ALA A 159 13.30 -13.64 -9.77
CA ALA A 159 12.36 -14.75 -9.59
C ALA A 159 12.05 -14.91 -8.09
N ALA A 160 10.78 -15.20 -7.75
CA ALA A 160 10.16 -15.06 -6.42
C ALA A 160 10.83 -15.80 -5.23
N ALA A 161 11.99 -16.43 -5.43
CA ALA A 161 12.78 -17.14 -4.43
C ALA A 161 14.19 -16.54 -4.19
N GLU A 162 14.62 -15.53 -4.93
CA GLU A 162 15.96 -14.95 -4.78
C GLU A 162 15.93 -13.70 -3.88
N ALA A 163 16.74 -13.72 -2.83
CA ALA A 163 17.02 -12.52 -2.06
C ALA A 163 17.80 -11.53 -2.93
N SER A 164 17.51 -10.23 -2.79
CA SER A 164 18.28 -9.20 -3.50
C SER A 164 19.70 -9.11 -2.94
N ASP A 165 20.71 -9.14 -3.80
CA ASP A 165 22.12 -8.88 -3.41
C ASP A 165 22.39 -7.41 -3.05
N VAL A 166 21.42 -6.53 -3.31
CA VAL A 166 21.48 -5.10 -3.03
C VAL A 166 20.46 -4.76 -1.96
N ALA A 167 20.93 -4.16 -0.87
CA ALA A 167 20.05 -3.54 0.10
C ALA A 167 19.60 -2.17 -0.42
N ILE A 168 18.28 -1.97 -0.55
CA ILE A 168 17.67 -0.73 -1.05
C ILE A 168 16.87 -0.04 0.04
N GLY A 169 16.76 1.28 -0.05
CA GLY A 169 15.98 2.12 0.85
C GLY A 169 15.65 3.46 0.20
N CYS A 170 14.74 4.21 0.82
CA CYS A 170 14.47 5.58 0.40
C CYS A 170 14.20 6.49 1.59
N LEU A 171 14.54 7.77 1.43
CA LEU A 171 14.31 8.82 2.39
C LEU A 171 13.44 9.90 1.75
N LEU A 172 12.37 10.30 2.45
CA LEU A 172 11.63 11.50 2.10
C LEU A 172 12.15 12.64 2.97
N LEU A 173 12.60 13.71 2.32
CA LEU A 173 13.28 14.84 2.93
C LEU A 173 12.45 16.12 2.80
N ARG A 174 12.65 17.08 3.70
CA ARG A 174 12.18 18.46 3.50
C ARG A 174 12.86 19.06 2.25
N GLY A 175 12.16 19.92 1.50
CA GLY A 175 12.63 20.37 0.18
C GLY A 175 13.96 21.14 0.16
N ASP A 176 14.31 21.80 1.27
CA ASP A 176 15.57 22.54 1.45
C ASP A 176 16.75 21.63 1.87
N ALA A 177 16.46 20.42 2.36
CA ALA A 177 17.49 19.50 2.85
C ALA A 177 18.31 18.87 1.72
N GLY A 178 19.63 18.81 1.90
CA GLY A 178 20.56 18.12 1.01
C GLY A 178 20.68 18.74 -0.39
N SER A 179 20.37 20.03 -0.58
CA SER A 179 20.68 20.76 -1.82
C SER A 179 22.16 21.12 -1.94
N ASP A 180 22.84 21.36 -0.82
CA ASP A 180 24.28 21.67 -0.77
C ASP A 180 25.08 20.50 -0.19
N SER A 181 26.05 20.01 -0.98
CA SER A 181 27.00 18.94 -0.68
C SER A 181 27.87 19.15 0.57
N ALA A 182 27.77 20.30 1.25
CA ALA A 182 28.59 20.64 2.40
C ALA A 182 27.98 20.29 3.77
N GLY A 183 26.65 20.16 3.87
CA GLY A 183 25.94 20.09 5.16
C GLY A 183 25.53 18.69 5.65
N GLY A 184 25.55 17.68 4.78
CA GLY A 184 24.94 16.39 5.10
C GLY A 184 23.41 16.46 5.17
N ILE A 185 22.74 15.31 5.21
CA ILE A 185 21.33 15.21 5.61
C ILE A 185 21.30 15.09 7.13
N GLN A 186 20.62 16.00 7.82
CA GLN A 186 20.43 15.93 9.26
C GLN A 186 19.22 15.05 9.61
N LEU A 187 19.16 14.53 10.84
CA LEU A 187 18.05 13.68 11.27
C LEU A 187 16.69 14.40 11.15
N ASP A 188 16.66 15.69 11.47
CA ASP A 188 15.44 16.51 11.39
C ASP A 188 14.97 16.74 9.95
N ASP A 189 15.83 16.54 8.96
CA ASP A 189 15.48 16.68 7.55
C ASP A 189 14.64 15.52 7.03
N VAL A 190 14.73 14.35 7.68
CA VAL A 190 14.06 13.11 7.27
C VAL A 190 12.62 13.10 7.78
N LEU A 191 11.68 13.19 6.84
CA LEU A 191 10.24 13.11 7.12
C LEU A 191 9.75 11.67 7.24
N ALA A 192 10.31 10.76 6.44
CA ALA A 192 10.08 9.33 6.52
C ALA A 192 11.21 8.55 5.84
N GLN A 193 11.30 7.27 6.17
CA GLN A 193 12.26 6.36 5.57
C GLN A 193 11.60 4.99 5.35
N ALA A 194 11.83 4.40 4.18
CA ALA A 194 11.72 2.95 4.01
C ALA A 194 13.08 2.35 4.36
N GLY A 195 13.10 1.46 5.36
CA GLY A 195 14.34 0.86 5.87
C GLY A 195 15.17 0.20 4.77
N PHE A 196 16.49 0.15 4.98
CA PHE A 196 17.41 -0.50 4.05
C PHE A 196 17.36 -2.01 4.23
N ALA A 197 16.85 -2.72 3.24
CA ALA A 197 16.69 -4.17 3.30
C ALA A 197 17.16 -4.84 2.00
N MET A 198 17.75 -6.03 2.14
CA MET A 198 18.04 -6.94 1.03
C MET A 198 16.73 -7.56 0.54
N ALA A 199 15.92 -6.74 -0.13
CA ALA A 199 14.58 -7.08 -0.58
C ALA A 199 14.35 -6.54 -1.99
N VAL A 200 13.50 -7.21 -2.74
CA VAL A 200 13.05 -6.77 -4.06
C VAL A 200 12.19 -5.51 -3.99
N GLN A 201 11.60 -5.26 -2.82
CA GLN A 201 10.74 -4.12 -2.57
C GLN A 201 10.86 -3.67 -1.12
N VAL A 202 10.90 -2.36 -0.92
CA VAL A 202 10.71 -1.71 0.40
C VAL A 202 9.57 -0.71 0.31
N SER A 203 8.90 -0.45 1.42
CA SER A 203 7.85 0.56 1.44
C SER A 203 7.77 1.27 2.78
N CYS A 204 7.24 2.49 2.77
CA CYS A 204 6.89 3.22 3.97
C CYS A 204 5.52 3.90 3.79
N ASN A 205 4.81 4.05 4.91
CA ASN A 205 3.56 4.79 4.98
C ASN A 205 3.78 5.98 5.92
N LEU A 206 3.28 7.15 5.55
CA LEU A 206 3.39 8.35 6.36
C LEU A 206 2.22 9.29 6.11
N THR A 207 1.97 10.18 7.07
CA THR A 207 1.04 11.30 6.89
C THR A 207 1.87 12.57 6.77
N LEU A 208 1.80 13.22 5.63
CA LEU A 208 2.48 14.48 5.38
C LEU A 208 1.59 15.65 5.77
N PRO A 209 2.09 16.61 6.56
CA PRO A 209 1.36 17.84 6.83
C PRO A 209 1.20 18.67 5.53
N ALA A 210 0.30 19.65 5.56
CA ALA A 210 0.23 20.63 4.49
C ALA A 210 1.58 21.38 4.37
N SER A 211 2.05 21.61 3.15
CA SER A 211 3.27 22.33 2.84
C SER A 211 3.15 23.03 1.49
N THR A 212 3.54 24.30 1.46
CA THR A 212 3.72 25.06 0.22
C THR A 212 5.08 24.85 -0.42
N LYS A 213 6.02 24.24 0.32
CA LYS A 213 7.33 23.83 -0.19
C LYS A 213 7.28 22.41 -0.75
N PRO A 214 8.02 22.12 -1.83
CA PRO A 214 8.21 20.76 -2.29
C PRO A 214 9.00 19.93 -1.26
N ARG A 215 9.01 18.62 -1.46
CA ARG A 215 9.80 17.66 -0.68
C ARG A 215 10.64 16.82 -1.62
N ARG A 216 11.70 16.19 -1.12
CA ARG A 216 12.59 15.40 -1.96
C ARG A 216 12.53 13.92 -1.59
N LEU A 217 12.30 13.06 -2.56
CA LEU A 217 12.54 11.62 -2.42
C LEU A 217 13.96 11.32 -2.88
N LEU A 218 14.77 10.79 -1.98
CA LEU A 218 16.10 10.25 -2.25
C LEU A 218 16.02 8.73 -2.16
N VAL A 219 16.37 8.04 -3.25
CA VAL A 219 16.43 6.56 -3.25
C VAL A 219 17.89 6.12 -3.25
N CYS A 220 18.21 5.11 -2.44
CA CYS A 220 19.59 4.71 -2.21
C CYS A 220 19.75 3.19 -2.24
N THR A 221 20.90 2.74 -2.72
CA THR A 221 21.49 1.47 -2.28
C THR A 221 22.18 1.68 -0.92
N PHE A 222 22.47 0.59 -0.20
CA PHE A 222 23.18 0.72 1.08
C PHE A 222 24.65 1.09 0.89
N HIS A 223 25.35 0.46 -0.06
CA HIS A 223 26.75 0.77 -0.37
C HIS A 223 26.89 1.57 -1.68
N PRO A 224 27.89 2.46 -1.79
CA PRO A 224 28.23 3.14 -3.04
C PRO A 224 28.61 2.17 -4.17
N GLY A 225 28.39 2.57 -5.42
CA GLY A 225 28.76 1.83 -6.62
C GLY A 225 27.94 0.57 -6.90
N GLN A 226 26.95 0.26 -6.05
CA GLN A 226 26.00 -0.83 -6.29
C GLN A 226 25.08 -0.46 -7.46
N GLN A 227 24.93 -1.38 -8.41
CA GLN A 227 24.12 -1.18 -9.60
C GLN A 227 22.81 -1.95 -9.48
N ALA A 228 21.70 -1.27 -9.70
CA ALA A 228 20.38 -1.88 -9.77
C ALA A 228 19.44 -0.93 -10.50
N ARG A 229 18.42 -1.47 -11.16
CA ARG A 229 17.33 -0.65 -11.71
C ARG A 229 16.16 -0.74 -10.73
N CYS A 230 15.51 0.39 -10.47
CA CYS A 230 14.26 0.38 -9.74
C CYS A 230 13.09 0.48 -10.70
N ALA A 231 12.09 -0.36 -10.45
CA ALA A 231 10.73 -0.16 -10.90
C ALA A 231 10.19 1.10 -10.21
N PRO A 232 9.15 1.69 -10.78
CA PRO A 232 8.72 3.00 -10.37
C PRO A 232 8.36 3.06 -8.88
N PRO A 233 8.80 4.08 -8.12
CA PRO A 233 8.25 4.30 -6.82
C PRO A 233 6.78 4.68 -6.96
N CYS A 234 5.90 3.79 -6.51
CA CYS A 234 4.48 4.05 -6.49
C CYS A 234 4.19 5.02 -5.35
N PHE A 235 3.87 6.26 -5.70
CA PHE A 235 3.25 7.18 -4.75
C PHE A 235 1.77 6.89 -4.74
N HIS A 236 1.25 6.58 -3.56
CA HIS A 236 -0.18 6.62 -3.33
C HIS A 236 -0.49 7.80 -2.43
N ALA A 237 -1.11 8.85 -2.97
CA ALA A 237 -1.57 10.04 -2.24
C ALA A 237 -3.09 10.02 -2.04
#